data_AF-A0A2M8Z2V5-F1
#
_entry.id   AF-A0A2M8Z2V5-F1
#
_cell.length_a   1.000
_cell.length_b   1.000
_cell.length_c   1.000
_cell.angle_alpha   90.00
_cell.angle_beta   90.00
_cell.angle_gamma   90.00
#
_symmetry.space_group_name_H-M   'P 1'
#
loop_
_entity.id
_entity.type
_entity.pdbx_description
1 polymer ?
#
loop_
_entity_poly.entity_id
_entity_poly.type
_entity_poly.pdbx_seq_one_letter_code
_entity_poly.pdbx_strand_id
1 'polypeptide(L)'
;MIKERAKEVLIKMGMPASVNGLEYIAEAMGLFESGSHDIKIMALYEEIGKKHNTANTGVERAIRHAFGIVMTKGNQSMVKKYLSFDNTTNSNMLKLLYYRLKQEERETANSKPLGAEEVINSDPYQVLEDDMVLAIQKFVKNLKEANSNVYCKTDQCTLRELQGLQEL
;
A
#
# COMPACT_ATOMS: atom_id res chain seq x y z
N MET A 1 11.08 17.58 0.01
CA MET A 1 9.94 18.07 -0.79
C MET A 1 9.60 17.00 -1.82
N ILE A 2 8.35 16.91 -2.25
CA ILE A 2 7.90 15.79 -3.10
C ILE A 2 8.61 15.77 -4.47
N LYS A 3 9.09 16.93 -4.95
CA LYS A 3 9.75 17.07 -6.27
C LYS A 3 11.03 16.25 -6.36
N GLU A 4 11.93 16.42 -5.39
CA GLU A 4 13.23 15.74 -5.35
C GLU A 4 13.02 14.23 -5.20
N ARG A 5 12.08 13.85 -4.33
CA ARG A 5 11.71 12.45 -4.14
C ARG A 5 11.16 11.83 -5.42
N ALA A 6 10.32 12.55 -6.15
CA ALA A 6 9.81 12.09 -7.44
C ALA A 6 10.95 11.87 -8.45
N LYS A 7 11.92 12.79 -8.55
CA LYS A 7 13.08 12.62 -9.43
C LYS A 7 13.88 11.37 -9.07
N GLU A 8 14.18 11.16 -7.79
CA GLU A 8 14.90 9.96 -7.32
C GLU A 8 14.16 8.67 -7.71
N VAL A 9 12.85 8.62 -7.46
CA VAL A 9 12.03 7.43 -7.77
C VAL A 9 11.98 7.18 -9.27
N LEU A 10 11.82 8.21 -10.09
CA LEU A 10 11.78 8.09 -11.55
C LEU A 10 13.14 7.63 -12.12
N ILE A 11 14.24 8.14 -11.59
CA ILE A 11 15.59 7.69 -11.98
C ILE A 11 15.79 6.22 -11.60
N LYS A 12 15.41 5.82 -10.37
CA LYS A 12 15.46 4.41 -9.93
C LYS A 12 14.55 3.50 -10.74
N MET A 13 13.46 4.03 -11.29
CA MET A 13 12.57 3.33 -12.20
C MET A 13 13.20 3.12 -13.59
N GLY A 14 14.29 3.82 -13.91
CA GLY A 14 14.99 3.73 -15.19
C GLY A 14 14.73 4.90 -16.13
N MET A 15 14.18 6.02 -15.64
CA MET A 15 14.02 7.23 -16.43
C MET A 15 15.38 7.90 -16.66
N PRO A 16 15.78 8.16 -17.91
CA PRO A 16 17.04 8.86 -18.18
C PRO A 16 16.99 10.30 -17.67
N ALA A 17 18.06 10.73 -16.99
CA ALA A 17 18.16 12.09 -16.44
C ALA A 17 18.17 13.20 -17.52
N SER A 18 18.52 12.86 -18.77
CA SER A 18 18.55 13.79 -19.90
C SER A 18 17.18 14.08 -20.51
N VAL A 19 16.12 13.39 -20.08
CA VAL A 19 14.78 13.57 -20.64
C VAL A 19 14.06 14.70 -19.92
N ASN A 20 13.64 15.73 -20.67
CA ASN A 20 12.93 16.89 -20.12
C ASN A 20 11.67 16.53 -19.32
N GLY A 21 11.01 15.42 -19.66
CA GLY A 21 9.84 14.94 -18.94
C GLY A 21 10.12 14.59 -17.47
N LEU A 22 11.37 14.26 -17.09
CA LEU A 22 11.75 14.06 -15.68
C LEU A 22 11.52 15.35 -14.87
N GLU A 23 12.00 16.48 -15.37
CA GLU A 23 11.84 17.78 -14.72
C GLU A 23 10.37 18.18 -14.66
N TYR A 24 9.64 18.01 -15.77
CA TYR A 24 8.24 18.40 -15.85
C TYR A 24 7.34 17.55 -14.93
N ILE A 25 7.61 16.24 -14.81
CA ILE A 25 6.88 15.38 -13.85
C ILE A 25 7.17 15.84 -12.42
N ALA A 26 8.42 16.15 -12.09
CA ALA A 26 8.77 16.63 -10.75
C ALA A 26 8.08 17.98 -10.42
N GLU A 27 8.05 18.92 -11.36
CA GLU A 27 7.29 20.17 -11.21
C GLU A 27 5.81 19.90 -10.99
N ALA A 28 5.22 18.99 -11.76
CA ALA A 28 3.83 18.57 -11.59
C ALA A 28 3.55 18.01 -10.18
N MET A 29 4.47 17.21 -9.61
CA MET A 29 4.29 16.69 -8.25
C MET A 29 4.25 17.81 -7.20
N GLY A 30 5.09 18.83 -7.35
CA GLY A 30 5.07 19.96 -6.43
C GLY A 30 3.84 20.86 -6.60
N LEU A 31 3.34 21.01 -7.83
CA LEU A 31 2.05 21.70 -8.05
C LEU A 31 0.93 20.95 -7.34
N PHE A 32 0.86 19.62 -7.48
CA PHE A 32 -0.09 18.82 -6.71
C PHE A 32 0.07 19.02 -5.20
N GLU A 33 1.29 18.95 -4.65
CA GLU A 33 1.53 19.18 -3.23
C GLU A 33 1.03 20.55 -2.73
N SER A 34 1.06 21.59 -3.57
CA SER A 34 0.56 22.93 -3.21
C SER A 34 -0.98 23.06 -3.13
N GLY A 35 -1.73 21.97 -3.32
CA GLY A 35 -3.20 21.95 -3.22
C GLY A 35 -3.92 21.87 -4.57
N SER A 36 -3.19 21.62 -5.65
CA SER A 36 -3.70 21.59 -7.02
C SER A 36 -4.21 20.23 -7.50
N HIS A 37 -4.62 19.33 -6.60
CA HIS A 37 -5.01 17.94 -6.97
C HIS A 37 -6.18 17.86 -7.95
N ASP A 38 -7.07 18.87 -7.92
CA ASP A 38 -8.24 18.98 -8.79
C ASP A 38 -8.00 19.86 -10.02
N ILE A 39 -6.77 20.35 -10.23
CA ILE A 39 -6.45 21.14 -11.42
C ILE A 39 -6.58 20.26 -12.68
N LYS A 40 -7.22 20.82 -13.70
CA LYS A 40 -7.27 20.22 -15.04
C LYS A 40 -5.84 20.09 -15.55
N ILE A 41 -5.49 18.90 -16.02
CA ILE A 41 -4.14 18.57 -16.52
C ILE A 41 -3.64 19.53 -17.60
N MET A 42 -4.52 20.14 -18.40
CA MET A 42 -4.13 21.17 -19.37
C MET A 42 -3.56 22.43 -18.70
N ALA A 43 -4.19 22.91 -17.61
CA ALA A 43 -3.70 24.08 -16.87
C ALA A 43 -2.34 23.79 -16.22
N LEU A 44 -2.15 22.58 -15.71
CA LEU A 44 -0.86 22.10 -15.21
C LEU A 44 0.24 22.21 -16.30
N TYR A 45 -0.06 21.77 -17.53
CA TYR A 45 0.88 21.87 -18.64
C TYR A 45 1.18 23.32 -19.05
N GLU A 46 0.21 24.23 -18.94
CA GLU A 46 0.41 25.66 -19.20
C GLU A 46 1.32 26.30 -18.15
N GLU A 47 1.13 25.99 -16.87
CA GLU A 47 1.97 26.52 -15.78
C GLU A 47 3.43 26.07 -15.92
N ILE A 48 3.64 24.77 -16.15
CA ILE A 48 4.98 24.22 -16.40
C ILE A 48 5.57 24.83 -17.68
N GLY A 49 4.75 24.97 -18.74
CA GLY A 49 5.18 25.55 -20.00
C GLY A 49 5.69 26.98 -19.86
N LYS A 50 4.97 27.82 -19.12
CA LYS A 50 5.39 29.19 -18.78
C LYS A 50 6.72 29.21 -18.03
N LYS A 51 6.91 28.32 -17.07
CA LYS A 51 8.15 28.24 -16.28
C LYS A 51 9.37 27.84 -17.13
N HIS A 52 9.18 26.97 -18.12
CA HIS A 52 10.25 26.41 -18.94
C HIS A 52 10.33 27.01 -20.35
N ASN A 53 9.63 28.11 -20.62
CA ASN A 53 9.56 28.76 -21.94
C ASN A 53 9.23 27.79 -23.07
N THR A 54 8.24 26.91 -22.84
CA THR A 54 7.78 25.90 -23.81
C THR A 54 6.26 25.90 -23.91
N ALA A 55 5.72 25.38 -25.00
CA ALA A 55 4.28 25.23 -25.17
C ALA A 55 3.73 24.09 -24.29
N ASN A 56 2.47 24.21 -23.85
CA ASN A 56 1.77 23.16 -23.10
C ASN A 56 1.80 21.80 -23.83
N THR A 57 1.69 21.79 -25.17
CA THR A 57 1.81 20.57 -25.98
C THR A 57 3.22 20.00 -25.99
N GLY A 58 4.25 20.82 -25.80
CA GLY A 58 5.64 20.37 -25.62
C GLY A 58 5.84 19.68 -24.28
N VAL A 59 5.28 20.25 -23.21
CA VAL A 59 5.27 19.65 -21.86
C VAL A 59 4.59 18.29 -21.87
N GLU A 60 3.39 18.23 -22.43
CA GLU A 60 2.61 17.00 -22.55
C GLU A 60 3.41 15.89 -23.26
N ARG A 61 3.96 16.19 -24.45
CA ARG A 61 4.74 15.23 -25.22
C ARG A 61 5.98 14.74 -24.47
N ALA A 62 6.68 15.63 -23.79
CA ALA A 62 7.86 15.27 -22.99
C ALA A 62 7.50 14.34 -21.82
N ILE A 63 6.38 14.60 -21.12
CA ILE A 63 5.88 13.73 -20.05
C ILE A 63 5.49 12.35 -20.59
N ARG A 64 4.71 12.33 -21.69
CA ARG A 64 4.31 11.07 -22.35
C ARG A 64 5.51 10.25 -22.77
N HIS A 65 6.50 10.90 -23.38
CA HIS A 65 7.73 10.25 -23.82
C HIS A 65 8.51 9.68 -22.64
N ALA A 66 8.64 10.44 -21.55
CA ALA A 66 9.32 9.98 -20.34
C ALA A 66 8.65 8.74 -19.75
N PHE A 67 7.31 8.76 -19.58
CA PHE A 67 6.58 7.57 -19.13
C PHE A 67 6.70 6.40 -20.12
N GLY A 68 6.65 6.66 -21.42
CA GLY A 68 6.86 5.62 -22.44
C GLY A 68 8.20 4.90 -22.31
N ILE A 69 9.28 5.62 -21.98
CA ILE A 69 10.60 5.03 -21.74
C ILE A 69 10.57 4.11 -20.52
N VAL A 70 10.08 4.56 -19.36
CA VAL A 70 10.07 3.73 -18.15
C VAL A 70 9.14 2.52 -18.28
N MET A 71 8.02 2.66 -18.99
CA MET A 71 7.11 1.53 -19.22
C MET A 71 7.75 0.44 -20.08
N THR A 72 8.55 0.82 -21.06
CA THR A 72 9.15 -0.13 -22.03
C THR A 72 10.49 -0.69 -21.58
N LYS A 73 11.32 0.11 -20.91
CA LYS A 73 12.72 -0.21 -20.59
C LYS A 73 13.07 -0.12 -19.10
N GLY A 74 12.15 0.38 -18.28
CA GLY A 74 12.38 0.60 -16.86
C GLY A 74 12.35 -0.67 -16.02
N ASN A 75 12.71 -0.53 -14.75
CA ASN A 75 12.61 -1.57 -13.75
C ASN A 75 11.13 -1.88 -13.47
N GLN A 76 10.66 -3.03 -13.96
CA GLN A 76 9.25 -3.42 -13.93
C GLN A 76 8.67 -3.51 -12.51
N SER A 77 9.46 -3.90 -11.51
CA SER A 77 9.02 -3.94 -10.12
C SER A 77 8.72 -2.54 -9.58
N MET A 78 9.59 -1.57 -9.90
CA MET A 78 9.39 -0.16 -9.52
C MET A 78 8.25 0.47 -10.31
N VAL A 79 8.12 0.17 -11.61
CA VAL A 79 7.01 0.64 -12.43
C VAL A 79 5.68 0.15 -11.85
N LYS A 80 5.54 -1.14 -11.53
CA LYS A 80 4.33 -1.67 -10.87
C LYS A 80 4.06 -1.01 -9.52
N LYS A 81 5.12 -0.70 -8.77
CA LYS A 81 5.01 -0.03 -7.47
C LYS A 81 4.44 1.36 -7.57
N TYR A 82 4.77 2.18 -8.58
CA TYR A 82 4.34 3.60 -8.64
C TYR A 82 3.36 3.94 -9.78
N LEU A 83 3.24 3.11 -10.80
CA LEU A 83 2.45 3.35 -12.01
C LEU A 83 1.51 2.17 -12.33
N SER A 84 0.76 2.29 -13.44
CA SER A 84 -0.17 1.27 -13.95
C SER A 84 0.10 0.98 -15.43
N PHE A 85 -0.09 -0.28 -15.83
CA PHE A 85 0.03 -0.73 -17.22
C PHE A 85 -1.29 -0.62 -17.99
N ASP A 86 -2.42 -0.65 -17.29
CA ASP A 86 -3.75 -0.68 -17.92
C ASP A 86 -4.18 0.71 -18.40
N ASN A 87 -3.84 1.75 -17.64
CA ASN A 87 -4.15 3.13 -17.97
C ASN A 87 -2.90 3.99 -17.98
N THR A 88 -2.30 4.11 -19.17
CA THR A 88 -1.04 4.82 -19.41
C THR A 88 -1.24 6.29 -19.80
N THR A 89 -2.45 6.85 -19.61
CA THR A 89 -2.67 8.28 -19.85
C THR A 89 -1.82 9.11 -18.91
N ASN A 90 -1.23 10.20 -19.42
CA ASN A 90 -0.37 11.07 -18.61
C ASN A 90 -1.06 11.54 -17.32
N SER A 91 -2.35 11.87 -17.41
CA SER A 91 -3.16 12.31 -16.27
C SER A 91 -3.21 11.25 -15.16
N ASN A 92 -3.50 10.00 -15.52
CA ASN A 92 -3.53 8.89 -14.58
C ASN A 92 -2.15 8.63 -13.98
N MET A 93 -1.11 8.59 -14.82
CA MET A 93 0.26 8.29 -14.39
C MET A 93 0.79 9.35 -13.42
N LEU A 94 0.54 10.62 -13.68
CA LEU A 94 0.90 11.73 -12.79
C LEU A 94 0.18 11.62 -11.44
N LYS A 95 -1.14 11.41 -11.44
CA LYS A 95 -1.92 11.28 -10.21
C LYS A 95 -1.51 10.07 -9.39
N LEU A 96 -1.33 8.92 -10.05
CA LEU A 96 -0.95 7.68 -9.38
C LEU A 96 0.43 7.77 -8.74
N LEU A 97 1.41 8.33 -9.47
CA LEU A 97 2.74 8.60 -8.92
C LEU A 97 2.64 9.48 -7.68
N TYR A 98 1.90 10.59 -7.76
CA TYR A 98 1.71 11.50 -6.62
C TYR A 98 1.13 10.81 -5.39
N TYR A 99 0.02 10.09 -5.54
CA TYR A 99 -0.65 9.43 -4.41
C TYR A 99 0.24 8.38 -3.75
N ARG A 100 0.97 7.60 -4.55
CA ARG A 100 1.85 6.55 -4.03
C ARG A 100 3.09 7.11 -3.35
N LEU A 101 3.66 8.21 -3.86
CA LEU A 101 4.72 8.94 -3.17
C LEU A 101 4.23 9.49 -1.81
N LYS A 102 3.02 10.07 -1.77
CA LYS A 102 2.41 10.55 -0.52
C LYS A 102 2.09 9.43 0.47
N GLN A 103 1.69 8.27 -0.01
CA GLN A 103 1.43 7.11 0.84
C GLN A 103 2.73 6.65 1.53
N GLU A 104 3.82 6.53 0.78
CA GLU A 104 5.13 6.18 1.34
C GLU A 104 5.60 7.19 2.39
N GLU A 105 5.43 8.50 2.15
CA GLU A 105 5.78 9.53 3.14
C GLU A 105 5.04 9.33 4.46
N ARG A 106 3.77 8.93 4.42
CA ARG A 106 2.96 8.64 5.62
C ARG A 106 3.43 7.39 6.33
N GLU A 107 3.71 6.33 5.59
CA GLU A 107 4.23 5.07 6.15
C GLU A 107 5.57 5.28 6.84
N THR A 108 6.48 6.03 6.21
CA THR A 108 7.80 6.36 6.77
C THR A 108 7.69 7.27 8.01
N ALA A 109 6.68 8.15 8.05
CA ALA A 109 6.40 8.99 9.22
C ALA A 109 5.83 8.18 10.39
N ASN A 110 5.00 7.17 10.09
CA ASN A 110 4.39 6.29 11.10
C ASN A 110 5.37 5.23 11.64
N SER A 111 6.44 4.90 10.89
CA SER A 111 7.47 3.94 11.30
C SER A 111 8.70 4.57 11.96
N LYS A 112 8.63 5.84 12.40
CA LYS A 112 9.77 6.50 13.05
C LYS A 112 10.00 5.88 14.45
N PRO A 113 11.22 5.41 14.80
CA PRO A 113 11.44 4.69 16.05
C PRO A 113 11.45 5.63 17.26
N LEU A 114 10.87 5.17 18.39
CA LEU A 114 11.32 5.58 19.72
C LEU A 114 12.83 5.29 19.82
N GLY A 115 13.58 6.22 20.40
CA GLY A 115 15.04 6.15 20.47
C GLY A 115 15.54 4.88 21.16
N ALA A 116 16.66 4.37 20.64
CA ALA A 116 17.63 3.50 21.29
C ALA A 116 17.08 2.50 22.33
N GLU A 117 16.65 1.33 21.88
CA GLU A 117 16.74 0.11 22.67
C GLU A 117 16.98 -1.10 21.75
N GLU A 118 17.71 -2.07 22.29
CA GLU A 118 18.39 -3.17 21.64
C GLU A 118 17.42 -4.34 21.32
N VAL A 119 17.66 -5.06 20.19
CA VAL A 119 17.13 -6.41 19.84
C VAL A 119 15.62 -6.44 19.47
N ILE A 120 15.08 -7.13 18.45
CA ILE A 120 15.22 -8.51 17.99
C ILE A 120 14.74 -8.61 16.52
N ASN A 121 15.40 -9.44 15.70
CA ASN A 121 14.85 -9.94 14.41
C ASN A 121 13.44 -10.51 14.65
N SER A 122 12.39 -9.81 14.26
CA SER A 122 11.04 -10.39 14.16
C SER A 122 10.59 -10.36 12.71
N ASP A 123 10.58 -11.55 12.13
CA ASP A 123 10.03 -11.84 10.81
C ASP A 123 8.58 -11.31 10.73
N PRO A 124 8.24 -10.46 9.73
CA PRO A 124 6.92 -9.86 9.57
C PRO A 124 5.74 -10.84 9.49
N TYR A 125 6.00 -12.14 9.28
CA TYR A 125 4.99 -13.19 9.28
C TYR A 125 4.66 -13.77 10.67
N GLN A 126 5.47 -13.50 11.70
CA GLN A 126 5.27 -14.07 13.04
C GLN A 126 4.00 -13.56 13.73
N VAL A 127 3.65 -12.28 13.53
CA VAL A 127 2.45 -11.68 14.15
C VAL A 127 1.16 -12.31 13.61
N LEU A 128 1.14 -12.70 12.33
CA LEU A 128 0.00 -13.39 11.72
C LEU A 128 -0.09 -14.86 12.14
N GLU A 129 1.06 -15.51 12.36
CA GLU A 129 1.12 -16.89 12.87
C GLU A 129 0.57 -16.96 14.30
N ASP A 130 0.94 -16.02 15.18
CA ASP A 130 0.50 -15.99 16.58
C ASP A 130 -1.02 -15.80 16.72
N ASP A 131 -1.61 -14.91 15.92
CA ASP A 131 -3.07 -14.69 15.91
C ASP A 131 -3.83 -15.94 15.42
N MET A 132 -3.29 -16.63 14.42
CA MET A 132 -3.85 -17.90 13.95
C MET A 132 -3.73 -19.00 15.00
N VAL A 133 -2.58 -19.12 15.65
CA VAL A 133 -2.36 -20.11 16.73
C VAL A 133 -3.31 -19.85 17.89
N LEU A 134 -3.50 -18.59 18.29
CA LEU A 134 -4.42 -18.21 19.35
C LEU A 134 -5.87 -18.53 18.98
N ALA A 135 -6.28 -18.24 17.74
CA ALA A 135 -7.61 -18.58 17.24
C ALA A 135 -7.85 -20.10 17.25
N ILE A 136 -6.85 -20.90 16.83
CA ILE A 136 -6.91 -22.37 16.84
C ILE A 136 -7.00 -22.90 18.27
N GLN A 137 -6.19 -22.39 19.19
CA GLN A 137 -6.22 -22.82 20.60
C GLN A 137 -7.57 -22.50 21.25
N LYS A 138 -8.11 -21.32 20.98
CA LYS A 138 -9.44 -20.92 21.47
C LYS A 138 -10.53 -21.81 20.90
N PHE A 139 -10.47 -22.15 19.61
CA PHE A 139 -11.41 -23.07 18.98
C PHE A 139 -11.34 -24.47 19.59
N VAL A 140 -10.14 -25.03 19.76
CA VAL A 140 -9.94 -26.35 20.40
C VAL A 140 -10.44 -26.36 21.85
N LYS A 141 -10.21 -25.27 22.60
CA LYS A 141 -10.73 -25.12 23.97
C LYS A 141 -12.26 -25.14 23.99
N ASN A 142 -12.90 -24.38 23.10
CA ASN A 142 -14.36 -24.35 22.98
C ASN A 142 -14.93 -25.73 22.62
N LEU A 143 -14.27 -26.49 21.73
CA LEU A 143 -14.67 -27.86 21.41
C LEU A 143 -14.57 -28.80 22.61
N LYS A 144 -13.49 -28.70 23.41
CA LYS A 144 -13.33 -29.50 24.63
C LYS A 144 -14.42 -29.17 25.66
N GLU A 145 -14.73 -27.90 25.87
CA GLU A 145 -15.78 -27.47 26.79
C GLU A 145 -17.17 -27.92 26.33
N ALA A 146 -17.45 -27.84 25.03
CA ALA A 146 -18.69 -28.35 24.45
C ALA A 146 -18.83 -29.87 24.66
N ASN A 147 -17.74 -30.63 24.51
CA ASN A 147 -17.77 -32.08 24.68
C ASN A 147 -17.87 -32.50 26.16
N SER A 148 -17.23 -31.77 27.08
CA SER A 148 -17.39 -31.99 28.54
C SER A 148 -18.83 -31.76 29.02
N ASN A 149 -19.56 -30.82 28.39
CA ASN A 149 -20.98 -30.59 28.66
C ASN A 149 -21.92 -31.70 28.12
N VAL A 150 -21.44 -32.53 27.18
CA VAL A 150 -22.19 -33.69 26.66
C VAL A 150 -22.07 -34.87 27.63
N TYR A 151 -20.88 -35.15 28.18
CA TYR A 151 -20.69 -36.25 29.14
C TYR A 151 -21.40 -36.01 30.49
N CYS A 152 -21.52 -34.76 30.95
CA CYS A 152 -22.24 -34.46 32.20
C CYS A 152 -23.77 -34.65 32.08
N LYS A 153 -24.34 -34.43 30.88
CA LYS A 153 -25.79 -34.59 30.65
C LYS A 153 -26.22 -36.05 30.48
N THR A 154 -25.35 -36.90 29.94
CA THR A 154 -25.61 -38.34 29.84
C THR A 154 -25.58 -39.04 31.19
N ASP A 155 -24.65 -38.63 32.09
CA ASP A 155 -24.53 -39.23 33.43
C ASP A 155 -25.65 -38.80 34.40
N GLN A 156 -26.20 -37.59 34.26
CA GLN A 156 -27.36 -37.16 35.05
C GLN A 156 -28.68 -37.81 34.62
N CYS A 157 -28.79 -38.27 33.37
CA CYS A 157 -30.00 -38.91 32.85
C CYS A 157 -30.08 -40.38 33.32
N THR A 158 -28.95 -41.10 33.32
CA THR A 158 -28.88 -42.50 33.77
C THR A 158 -28.98 -42.68 35.29
N LEU A 159 -28.53 -41.70 36.09
CA LEU A 159 -28.67 -41.74 37.55
C LEU A 159 -30.11 -41.54 38.04
N ARG A 160 -30.97 -40.84 37.30
CA ARG A 160 -32.39 -40.67 37.68
C ARG A 160 -33.25 -41.89 37.36
N GLU A 161 -32.92 -42.66 36.33
CA GLU A 161 -33.65 -43.90 36.00
C GLU A 161 -33.33 -45.04 36.98
N LEU A 162 -32.12 -45.08 37.54
CA LEU A 162 -31.73 -46.10 38.53
C LEU A 162 -32.27 -45.83 39.94
N GLN A 163 -32.48 -44.57 40.33
CA GLN A 163 -33.10 -44.23 41.63
C GLN A 163 -34.63 -44.37 41.64
N GLY A 164 -35.29 -44.39 40.47
CA GLY A 164 -36.74 -44.61 40.35
C GLY A 164 -37.17 -46.08 40.33
N LEU A 165 -36.24 -47.04 40.25
CA LEU A 165 -36.52 -48.49 40.19
C LEU A 165 -36.27 -49.22 41.52
N GLN A 166 -35.98 -48.50 42.61
CA GLN A 166 -35.80 -49.06 43.96
C GLN A 166 -36.96 -48.75 44.93
N GLU A 167 -38.03 -48.10 44.48
CA GLU A 167 -39.23 -47.80 45.31
C GLU A 167 -40.55 -48.40 44.76
N LEU A 168 -40.49 -49.58 44.13
CA LEU A 168 -41.68 -50.40 43.84
C LEU A 168 -41.46 -51.87 44.23
#